data_AF-A0A8C5T7T6-F1
#
_entry.id   AF-A0A8C5T7T6-F1
#
_cell.length_a   1.000
_cell.length_b   1.000
_cell.length_c   1.000
_cell.angle_alpha   90.00
_cell.angle_beta   90.00
_cell.angle_gamma   90.00
#
_symmetry.space_group_name_H-M   'P 1'
#
loop_
_entity.id
_entity.type
_entity.pdbx_description
1 polymer ?
#
loop_
_entity_poly.entity_id
_entity_poly.type
_entity_poly.pdbx_seq_one_letter_code
_entity_poly.pdbx_strand_id
1 'polypeptide(L)'
;RGGKNPASAALELFRGGSWGLLVTAGVGGTLVALYAVATPFVTPALRKVCLPFVPATAAQIQNVLKMLENRSGSLVDIGSGDGRIVIAAAKKGFQAVGYELNPWLVWYSRYRAWRDGLFSGCGGFCVRRGA
;
A
#
# COMPACT_ATOMS: atom_id res chain seq x y z
N ARG A 1 7.63 -69.25 -5.17
CA ARG A 1 8.58 -68.27 -4.62
C ARG A 1 8.09 -66.88 -5.00
N GLY A 2 7.36 -66.20 -4.10
CA GLY A 2 6.84 -64.86 -4.37
C GLY A 2 7.90 -63.80 -4.09
N GLY A 3 8.41 -63.16 -5.14
CA GLY A 3 9.29 -62.00 -5.01
C GLY A 3 8.47 -60.79 -4.55
N LYS A 4 8.88 -60.16 -3.45
CA LYS A 4 8.29 -58.88 -3.02
C LYS A 4 8.67 -57.80 -4.05
N ASN A 5 7.69 -57.06 -4.57
CA ASN A 5 7.92 -55.98 -5.52
C ASN A 5 8.71 -54.84 -4.86
N PRO A 6 9.65 -54.16 -5.56
CA PRO A 6 10.48 -53.10 -4.97
C PRO A 6 9.67 -51.94 -4.39
N ALA A 7 8.49 -51.66 -4.96
CA ALA A 7 7.54 -50.67 -4.46
C ALA A 7 6.98 -51.00 -3.07
N SER A 8 6.76 -52.29 -2.78
CA SER A 8 6.25 -52.75 -1.47
C SER A 8 7.33 -52.70 -0.38
N ALA A 9 8.60 -52.90 -0.74
CA ALA A 9 9.72 -52.73 0.18
C ALA A 9 9.99 -51.24 0.49
N ALA A 10 9.84 -50.36 -0.51
CA ALA A 10 9.91 -48.92 -0.31
C ALA A 10 8.79 -48.43 0.62
N LEU A 11 7.56 -48.89 0.41
CA LEU A 11 6.42 -48.53 1.26
C LEU A 11 6.61 -48.99 2.72
N GLU A 12 7.19 -50.17 2.95
CA GLU A 12 7.51 -50.69 4.28
C GLU A 12 8.66 -49.90 4.95
N LEU A 13 9.66 -49.44 4.18
CA LEU A 13 10.72 -48.54 4.64
C LEU A 13 10.15 -47.18 5.08
N PHE A 14 9.16 -46.65 4.36
CA PHE A 14 8.43 -45.44 4.73
C PHE A 14 7.45 -45.64 5.91
N ARG A 15 7.02 -46.88 6.19
CA ARG A 15 6.05 -47.25 7.24
C ARG A 15 6.69 -47.44 8.63
N GLY A 16 8.01 -47.40 8.75
CA GLY A 16 8.71 -47.29 10.04
C GLY A 16 8.57 -45.86 10.57
N GLY A 17 7.87 -45.68 11.69
CA GLY A 17 7.35 -44.39 12.17
C GLY A 17 8.34 -43.22 12.30
N SER A 18 9.65 -43.47 12.33
CA SER A 18 10.68 -42.43 12.34
C SER A 18 11.13 -42.00 10.93
N TRP A 19 11.14 -42.89 9.94
CA TRP A 19 11.62 -42.56 8.59
C TRP A 19 10.63 -41.69 7.82
N GLY A 20 9.33 -41.96 7.96
CA GLY A 20 8.29 -41.07 7.42
C GLY A 20 8.39 -39.66 8.01
N LEU A 21 8.62 -39.55 9.32
CA LEU A 21 8.77 -38.27 10.01
C LEU A 21 10.01 -37.51 9.52
N LEU A 22 11.15 -38.18 9.39
CA LEU A 22 12.39 -37.55 8.91
C LEU A 22 12.27 -37.04 7.47
N VAL A 23 11.61 -37.80 6.59
CA VAL A 23 11.40 -37.37 5.19
C VAL A 23 10.43 -36.19 5.12
N THR A 24 9.33 -36.23 5.86
CA THR A 24 8.40 -35.08 5.92
C THR A 24 9.03 -33.84 6.53
N ALA A 25 9.88 -33.99 7.56
CA ALA A 25 10.62 -32.90 8.17
C ALA A 25 11.69 -32.33 7.22
N GLY A 26 12.39 -33.18 6.47
CA GLY A 26 13.38 -32.74 5.49
C GLY A 26 12.74 -31.97 4.33
N VAL A 27 11.69 -32.52 3.72
CA VAL A 27 10.97 -31.87 2.61
C VAL A 27 10.27 -30.60 3.09
N GLY A 28 9.56 -30.67 4.22
CA GLY A 28 8.87 -29.52 4.81
C GLY A 28 9.82 -28.42 5.26
N GLY A 29 10.92 -28.76 5.94
CA GLY A 29 11.94 -27.82 6.38
C GLY A 29 12.62 -27.11 5.21
N THR A 30 12.94 -27.84 4.13
CA THR A 30 13.52 -27.26 2.91
C THR A 30 12.56 -26.28 2.25
N LEU A 31 11.27 -26.63 2.15
CA LEU A 31 10.23 -25.73 1.63
C LEU A 31 10.08 -24.46 2.46
N VAL A 32 10.01 -24.60 3.79
CA VAL A 32 9.90 -23.45 4.70
C VAL A 32 11.13 -22.55 4.62
N ALA A 33 12.34 -23.11 4.57
CA ALA A 33 13.57 -22.34 4.43
C ALA A 33 13.62 -21.59 3.09
N LEU A 34 13.25 -22.25 1.98
CA LEU A 34 13.17 -21.61 0.66
C LEU A 34 12.17 -20.46 0.65
N TYR A 35 10.98 -20.64 1.23
CA TYR A 35 10.00 -19.56 1.35
C TYR A 35 10.50 -18.42 2.25
N ALA A 36 11.12 -18.72 3.39
CA ALA A 36 11.65 -17.71 4.31
C ALA A 36 12.76 -16.86 3.66
N VAL A 37 13.58 -17.46 2.80
CA VAL A 37 14.62 -16.74 2.06
C VAL A 37 14.04 -15.99 0.86
N ALA A 38 13.12 -16.58 0.09
CA ALA A 38 12.59 -15.96 -1.12
C ALA A 38 11.61 -14.80 -0.82
N THR A 39 10.84 -14.89 0.27
CA THR A 39 9.85 -13.87 0.64
C THR A 39 10.43 -12.46 0.73
N PRO A 40 11.52 -12.13 1.44
CA PRO A 40 12.04 -10.75 1.49
C PRO A 40 12.49 -10.20 0.14
N PHE A 41 12.81 -11.03 -0.86
CA PHE A 41 13.18 -10.58 -2.21
C PHE A 41 11.97 -10.44 -3.14
N VAL A 42 10.93 -11.26 -2.98
CA VAL A 42 9.70 -11.20 -3.80
C VAL A 42 8.70 -10.18 -3.26
N THR A 43 8.64 -9.99 -1.94
CA THR A 43 7.73 -9.05 -1.29
C THR A 43 7.87 -7.60 -1.79
N PRO A 44 9.07 -7.03 -2.03
CA PRO A 44 9.18 -5.68 -2.56
C PRO A 44 8.57 -5.51 -3.97
N ALA A 45 8.55 -6.55 -4.80
CA ALA A 45 7.93 -6.50 -6.13
C ALA A 45 6.39 -6.57 -6.09
N LEU A 46 5.80 -7.03 -4.98
CA LEU A 46 4.34 -7.06 -4.75
C LEU A 46 3.86 -5.91 -3.85
N ARG A 47 4.73 -4.97 -3.47
CA ARG A 47 4.31 -3.70 -2.87
C ARG A 47 3.57 -2.91 -3.96
N LYS A 48 2.24 -3.04 -3.99
CA LYS A 48 1.27 -2.21 -4.73
C LYS A 48 1.34 -0.70 -4.38
N VAL A 49 2.49 -0.18 -3.97
CA VAL A 49 2.67 1.19 -3.45
C VAL A 49 3.67 1.87 -4.39
N CYS A 50 3.20 2.50 -5.46
CA CYS A 50 2.66 3.87 -5.49
C CYS A 50 3.71 4.86 -4.98
N LEU A 51 4.13 5.76 -5.88
CA LEU A 51 5.28 6.66 -5.77
C LEU A 51 5.64 7.08 -4.33
N PRO A 52 6.94 7.10 -3.98
CA PRO A 52 7.37 7.63 -2.68
C PRO A 52 6.82 9.03 -2.47
N PHE A 53 6.16 9.25 -1.33
CA PHE A 53 5.65 10.56 -0.91
C PHE A 53 6.84 11.50 -0.68
N VAL A 54 7.13 12.34 -1.67
CA VAL A 54 8.11 13.42 -1.54
C VAL A 54 7.34 14.70 -1.19
N PRO A 55 7.44 15.21 0.05
CA PRO A 55 6.70 16.39 0.44
C PRO A 55 7.16 17.60 -0.38
N ALA A 56 6.24 18.22 -1.11
CA ALA A 56 6.51 19.46 -1.83
C ALA A 56 6.93 20.56 -0.84
N THR A 57 8.03 21.25 -1.15
CA THR A 57 8.59 22.35 -0.35
C THR A 57 7.61 23.52 -0.31
N ALA A 58 7.54 24.26 0.80
CA ALA A 58 6.64 25.41 0.95
C ALA A 58 6.75 26.45 -0.18
N ALA A 59 7.94 26.65 -0.73
CA ALA A 59 8.18 27.52 -1.89
C ALA A 59 7.45 27.06 -3.16
N GLN A 60 7.36 25.74 -3.40
CA GLN A 60 6.64 25.20 -4.56
C GLN A 60 5.13 25.39 -4.40
N ILE A 61 4.62 25.23 -3.19
CA ILE A 61 3.20 25.47 -2.87
C ILE A 61 2.86 26.94 -3.14
N GLN A 62 3.70 27.87 -2.70
CA GLN A 62 3.49 29.30 -2.95
C GLN A 62 3.51 29.65 -4.44
N ASN A 63 4.41 29.05 -5.23
CA ASN A 63 4.44 29.28 -6.67
C ASN A 63 3.17 28.77 -7.37
N VAL A 64 2.67 27.59 -6.99
CA VAL A 64 1.41 27.05 -7.53
C VAL A 64 0.23 27.93 -7.12
N LEU A 65 0.16 28.35 -5.85
CA LEU A 65 -0.89 29.26 -5.39
C LEU A 65 -0.83 30.61 -6.11
N LYS A 66 0.36 31.15 -6.37
CA LYS A 66 0.55 32.41 -7.12
C LYS A 66 0.09 32.29 -8.57
N MET A 67 0.25 31.12 -9.20
CA MET A 67 -0.32 30.84 -10.52
C MET A 67 -1.85 30.74 -10.48
N LEU A 68 -2.42 30.31 -9.36
CA LEU A 68 -3.85 30.17 -9.16
C LEU A 68 -4.55 31.48 -8.74
N GLU A 69 -3.84 32.47 -8.20
CA GLU A 69 -4.42 33.73 -7.69
C GLU A 69 -5.26 34.52 -8.71
N ASN A 70 -5.01 34.35 -10.01
CA ASN A 70 -5.78 34.99 -11.09
C ASN A 70 -6.76 34.04 -11.81
N ARG A 71 -6.98 32.84 -11.27
CA ARG A 71 -7.93 31.87 -11.83
C ARG A 71 -9.06 31.68 -10.85
N SER A 72 -10.25 31.37 -11.35
CA SER A 72 -11.39 30.94 -10.55
C SER A 72 -11.89 29.62 -11.10
N GLY A 73 -12.24 28.68 -10.23
CA GLY A 73 -12.69 27.35 -10.63
C GLY A 73 -12.42 26.26 -9.60
N SER A 74 -12.58 25.01 -10.04
CA SER A 74 -12.29 23.82 -9.25
C SER A 74 -10.84 23.36 -9.44
N LEU A 75 -10.14 23.08 -8.36
CA LEU A 75 -8.80 22.48 -8.36
C LEU A 75 -8.92 20.98 -8.08
N VAL A 76 -8.32 20.14 -8.92
CA VAL A 76 -8.24 18.70 -8.68
C VAL A 76 -6.78 18.28 -8.51
N ASP A 77 -6.46 17.66 -7.39
CA ASP A 77 -5.11 17.21 -7.02
C ASP A 77 -5.05 15.67 -7.05
N ILE A 78 -4.36 15.11 -8.04
CA ILE A 78 -4.23 13.67 -8.25
C ILE A 78 -2.97 13.18 -7.53
N GLY A 79 -3.14 12.46 -6.43
CA GLY A 79 -2.05 12.10 -5.52
C GLY A 79 -1.86 13.12 -4.39
N SER A 80 -2.96 13.54 -3.77
CA SER A 80 -2.96 14.67 -2.83
C SER A 80 -2.15 14.40 -1.55
N GLY A 81 -1.84 13.14 -1.26
CA GLY A 81 -1.01 12.74 -0.13
C GLY A 81 -1.57 13.26 1.18
N ASP A 82 -0.87 14.22 1.77
CA ASP A 82 -1.22 14.81 3.05
C ASP A 82 -2.24 15.96 2.95
N GLY A 83 -2.64 16.34 1.74
CA GLY A 83 -3.72 17.30 1.45
C GLY A 83 -3.30 18.77 1.54
N ARG A 84 -2.00 19.08 1.62
CA ARG A 84 -1.51 20.46 1.83
C ARG A 84 -1.90 21.44 0.72
N ILE A 85 -1.91 21.00 -0.55
CA ILE A 85 -2.29 21.83 -1.70
C ILE A 85 -3.80 22.08 -1.69
N VAL A 86 -4.59 21.02 -1.48
CA VAL A 86 -6.06 21.08 -1.45
C VAL A 86 -6.53 21.94 -0.28
N ILE A 87 -5.90 21.84 0.90
CA ILE A 87 -6.16 22.71 2.07
C ILE A 87 -5.82 24.17 1.73
N ALA A 88 -4.66 24.43 1.12
CA ALA A 88 -4.25 25.80 0.80
C ALA A 88 -5.15 26.45 -0.26
N ALA A 89 -5.57 25.68 -1.26
CA ALA A 89 -6.53 26.13 -2.27
C ALA A 89 -7.92 26.39 -1.66
N ALA A 90 -8.39 25.49 -0.79
CA ALA A 90 -9.65 25.67 -0.06
C ALA A 90 -9.65 26.94 0.81
N LYS A 91 -8.52 27.22 1.51
CA LYS A 91 -8.35 28.46 2.28
C LYS A 91 -8.36 29.72 1.42
N LYS A 92 -7.99 29.61 0.15
CA LYS A 92 -8.06 30.70 -0.84
C LYS A 92 -9.44 30.81 -1.51
N GLY A 93 -10.42 30.00 -1.10
CA GLY A 93 -11.80 30.04 -1.60
C GLY A 93 -12.05 29.20 -2.86
N PHE A 94 -11.13 28.33 -3.25
CA PHE A 94 -11.30 27.44 -4.40
C PHE A 94 -12.06 26.16 -4.00
N GLN A 95 -12.83 25.61 -4.94
CA GLN A 95 -13.37 24.25 -4.82
C GLN A 95 -12.25 23.24 -5.06
N ALA A 96 -11.62 22.72 -4.00
CA ALA A 96 -10.49 21.80 -4.12
C ALA A 96 -10.88 20.34 -3.86
N VAL A 97 -10.52 19.44 -4.77
CA VAL A 97 -10.75 18.00 -4.67
C VAL A 97 -9.42 17.25 -4.75
N GLY A 98 -9.10 16.44 -3.75
CA GLY A 98 -7.90 15.59 -3.74
C GLY A 98 -8.25 14.11 -3.94
N TYR A 99 -7.51 13.40 -4.78
CA TYR A 99 -7.57 11.95 -4.91
C TYR A 99 -6.30 11.32 -4.33
N GLU A 100 -6.45 10.35 -3.44
CA GLU A 100 -5.34 9.61 -2.84
C GLU A 100 -5.67 8.12 -2.77
N LEU A 101 -4.72 7.26 -3.12
CA LEU A 101 -4.90 5.81 -3.11
C LEU A 101 -4.80 5.23 -1.70
N ASN A 102 -3.93 5.81 -0.86
CA ASN A 102 -3.70 5.30 0.50
C ASN A 102 -4.83 5.70 1.47
N PRO A 103 -5.57 4.72 2.06
CA PRO A 103 -6.61 4.95 3.04
C PRO A 103 -6.21 5.84 4.22
N TRP A 104 -4.99 5.62 4.72
CA TRP A 104 -4.50 6.30 5.92
C TRP A 104 -4.20 7.77 5.65
N LEU A 105 -3.64 8.08 4.48
CA LEU A 105 -3.37 9.46 4.08
C LEU A 105 -4.67 10.22 3.78
N VAL A 106 -5.68 9.56 3.21
CA VAL A 106 -7.03 10.12 3.07
C VAL A 106 -7.61 10.51 4.43
N TRP A 107 -7.49 9.64 5.44
CA TRP A 107 -8.01 9.95 6.77
C TRP A 107 -7.21 11.07 7.45
N TYR A 108 -5.89 11.05 7.32
CA TYR A 108 -5.00 12.07 7.87
C TYR A 108 -5.25 13.47 7.27
N SER A 109 -5.41 13.56 5.94
CA SER A 109 -5.73 14.82 5.26
C SER A 109 -7.10 15.37 5.67
N ARG A 110 -8.10 14.49 5.84
CA ARG A 110 -9.42 14.85 6.41
C ARG A 110 -9.31 15.39 7.83
N TYR A 111 -8.58 14.70 8.71
CA TYR A 111 -8.36 15.18 10.07
C TYR A 111 -7.71 16.58 10.10
N ARG A 112 -6.68 16.82 9.27
CA ARG A 112 -6.06 18.15 9.19
C ARG A 112 -6.98 19.22 8.65
N ALA A 113 -7.74 18.93 7.60
CA ALA A 113 -8.72 19.88 7.08
C ALA A 113 -9.83 20.17 8.10
N TRP A 114 -10.22 19.19 8.92
CA TRP A 114 -11.17 19.39 10.01
C TRP A 114 -10.60 20.31 11.09
N ARG A 115 -9.35 20.06 11.52
CA ARG A 115 -8.63 20.92 12.46
C ARG A 115 -8.50 22.37 11.96
N ASP A 116 -8.32 22.54 10.66
CA ASP A 116 -8.20 23.85 10.01
C ASP A 116 -9.59 24.47 9.67
N GLY A 117 -10.70 23.86 10.11
CA GLY A 117 -12.06 24.40 9.98
C GLY A 117 -12.69 24.27 8.59
N LEU A 118 -12.06 23.53 7.68
CA LEU A 118 -12.49 23.43 6.28
C LEU A 118 -13.61 22.39 6.04
N PHE A 119 -14.10 21.73 7.11
CA PHE A 119 -15.12 20.69 7.04
C PHE A 119 -16.57 21.20 7.08
N SER A 120 -16.78 22.48 7.37
CA SER A 120 -18.08 22.97 7.85
C SER A 120 -19.01 23.59 6.80
N GLY A 121 -18.77 23.40 5.50
CA GLY A 121 -19.70 23.90 4.49
C GLY A 121 -19.40 23.39 3.10
N CYS A 122 -20.44 22.92 2.41
CA CYS A 122 -20.43 22.63 0.98
C CYS A 122 -19.64 23.71 0.22
N GLY A 123 -18.44 23.39 -0.28
CA GLY A 123 -17.79 24.21 -1.31
C GLY A 123 -16.28 24.36 -1.28
N GLY A 124 -15.55 23.92 -0.24
CA GLY A 124 -14.11 24.20 -0.16
C GLY A 124 -13.17 23.02 -0.43
N PHE A 125 -13.42 21.87 0.21
CA PHE A 125 -12.43 20.80 0.34
C PHE A 125 -13.07 19.41 0.30
N CYS A 126 -12.60 18.53 -0.60
CA CYS A 126 -13.04 17.13 -0.64
C CYS A 126 -11.85 16.21 -0.97
N VAL A 127 -11.44 15.33 -0.04
CA VAL A 127 -10.46 14.27 -0.34
C VAL A 127 -11.17 12.93 -0.48
N ARG A 128 -11.05 12.32 -1.66
CA ARG A 128 -11.62 11.01 -2.03
C ARG A 128 -10.52 9.96 -2.16
N ARG A 129 -10.88 8.71 -1.89
CA ARG A 129 -10.01 7.59 -2.23
C ARG A 129 -10.03 7.42 -3.75
N GLY A 130 -8.85 7.34 -4.37
CA GLY A 130 -8.73 6.94 -5.77
C GLY A 130 -9.25 5.52 -5.96
N ALA A 131 -9.96 5.27 -7.06
CA ALA A 131 -10.43 3.93 -7.44
C ALA A 131 -9.27 3.08 -7.98
#